data_AF-A0A9P9CNE8-F1
#
_entry.id   AF-A0A9P9CNE8-F1
#
_cell.length_a   1.000
_cell.length_b   1.000
_cell.length_c   1.000
_cell.angle_alpha   90.00
_cell.angle_beta   90.00
_cell.angle_gamma   90.00
#
_symmetry.space_group_name_H-M   'P 1'
#
loop_
_entity.id
_entity.type
_entity.pdbx_description
1 polymer ?
#
loop_
_entity_poly.entity_id
_entity_poly.type
_entity_poly.pdbx_seq_one_letter_code
_entity_poly.pdbx_strand_id
1 'polypeptide(L)'
;IDENNVRLRLTVVDTPGFGDFVDNDQSWKPILDNIEARFDEYLEQESRVNRQKVVDNRVHACLYFIQPTGHSLKQIDIEFMRRLHTKVNLIPVIAKADTLTDEEIVAFKQRVLSDIAEHSIQIFAAPVYDNEDEETIGEHEEIASKIPFAVVGSDQEVDTPDGRAVRGRAYPWGVVEVDNEDHCDFVKLRQMLVRTYMEELREHTSLVLYENWRTNKLSEMGVAQDSSVFKEVNPAAKMAEERTMHEAKLAKMEAEMRMVFQQKVIEKEARLKQSEEELYARHKEMKEALDKQRAELEDKKRRIESGRPLTPEKGGSRKKGGFLRP
;
A
#
# COMPACT_ATOMS: atom_id res chain seq x y z
N ILE A 1 36.99 -4.06 17.77
CA ILE A 1 37.45 -5.39 18.23
C ILE A 1 38.07 -6.05 17.01
N ASP A 2 39.30 -6.57 17.13
CA ASP A 2 39.94 -7.33 16.05
C ASP A 2 39.79 -8.82 16.39
N GLU A 3 39.03 -9.54 15.57
CA GLU A 3 38.83 -10.98 15.72
C GLU A 3 39.11 -11.64 14.37
N ASN A 4 40.03 -12.61 14.33
CA ASN A 4 40.46 -13.30 13.11
C ASN A 4 40.81 -12.38 11.91
N ASN A 5 41.59 -11.31 12.13
CA ASN A 5 41.99 -10.32 11.11
C ASN A 5 40.86 -9.44 10.54
N VAL A 6 39.65 -9.45 11.12
CA VAL A 6 38.53 -8.57 10.75
C VAL A 6 38.31 -7.51 11.82
N ARG A 7 38.36 -6.24 11.40
CA ARG A 7 38.03 -5.09 12.27
C ARG A 7 36.52 -4.95 12.43
N LEU A 8 36.00 -5.41 13.56
CA LEU A 8 34.59 -5.30 13.92
C LEU A 8 34.32 -4.03 14.74
N ARG A 9 33.34 -3.23 14.27
CA ARG A 9 32.81 -2.07 14.99
C ARG A 9 31.51 -2.45 15.70
N LEU A 10 31.66 -3.06 16.87
CA LEU A 10 30.52 -3.39 17.74
C LEU A 10 30.01 -2.11 18.44
N THR A 11 28.71 -1.89 18.42
CA THR A 11 28.04 -0.82 19.16
C THR A 11 26.98 -1.43 20.06
N VAL A 12 27.12 -1.26 21.37
CA VAL A 12 26.13 -1.71 22.36
C VAL A 12 25.33 -0.50 22.80
N VAL A 13 24.00 -0.63 22.76
CA VAL A 13 23.07 0.43 23.15
C VAL A 13 22.43 -0.02 24.46
N ASP A 14 22.73 0.70 25.53
CA ASP A 14 22.10 0.44 26.82
C ASP A 14 20.73 1.14 26.88
N THR A 15 19.77 0.47 27.49
CA THR A 15 18.39 0.95 27.60
C THR A 15 18.01 1.12 29.07
N PRO A 16 17.27 2.17 29.43
CA PRO A 16 16.79 2.31 30.80
C PRO A 16 15.90 1.13 31.18
N GLY A 17 15.94 0.75 32.47
CA GLY A 17 15.07 -0.29 33.01
C GLY A 17 13.59 0.05 32.86
N PHE A 18 12.75 -0.98 32.71
CA PHE A 18 11.30 -0.86 32.65
C PHE A 18 10.65 -1.73 33.74
N GLY A 19 9.41 -1.42 34.12
CA GLY A 19 8.64 -2.21 35.10
C GLY A 19 8.73 -1.72 36.55
N ASP A 20 9.43 -0.62 36.82
CA ASP A 20 9.57 -0.04 38.17
C ASP A 20 8.41 0.89 38.58
N PHE A 21 7.64 1.37 37.61
CA PHE A 21 6.53 2.30 37.85
C PHE A 21 5.24 1.54 38.19
N VAL A 22 4.27 2.24 38.82
CA VAL A 22 2.92 1.69 39.07
C VAL A 22 2.15 1.53 37.75
N ASP A 23 2.34 2.46 36.82
CA ASP A 23 1.81 2.42 35.46
C ASP A 23 2.97 2.25 34.47
N ASN A 24 2.94 1.18 33.68
CA ASN A 24 3.97 0.84 32.70
C ASN A 24 3.41 0.74 31.27
N ASP A 25 2.23 1.30 31.00
CA ASP A 25 1.53 1.16 29.71
C ASP A 25 2.28 1.74 28.50
N GLN A 26 3.39 2.45 28.70
CA GLN A 26 4.16 3.08 27.63
C GLN A 26 5.67 2.90 27.76
N SER A 27 6.12 1.99 28.63
CA SER A 27 7.55 1.81 28.94
C SER A 27 8.37 1.35 27.72
N TRP A 28 7.74 0.73 26.71
CA TRP A 28 8.40 0.31 25.47
C TRP A 28 8.58 1.44 24.44
N LYS A 29 7.84 2.56 24.54
CA LYS A 29 7.85 3.60 23.50
C LYS A 29 9.24 4.18 23.25
N PRO A 30 10.03 4.58 24.26
CA PRO A 30 11.36 5.17 24.02
C PRO A 30 12.31 4.22 23.27
N ILE A 31 12.17 2.92 23.51
CA ILE A 31 13.01 1.89 22.86
C ILE A 31 12.53 1.67 21.42
N LEU A 32 11.22 1.58 21.18
CA LEU A 32 10.68 1.48 19.82
C LEU A 32 11.00 2.71 18.98
N ASP A 33 10.82 3.91 19.55
CA ASP A 33 11.11 5.18 18.88
C ASP A 33 12.61 5.29 18.54
N ASN A 34 13.50 4.75 19.39
CA ASN A 34 14.94 4.71 19.07
C ASN A 34 15.26 3.79 17.89
N ILE A 35 14.62 2.62 17.82
CA ILE A 35 14.80 1.68 16.71
C ILE A 35 14.27 2.29 15.40
N GLU A 36 13.07 2.88 15.44
CA GLU A 36 12.45 3.53 14.29
C GLU A 36 13.25 4.75 13.82
N ALA A 37 13.75 5.59 14.73
CA ALA A 37 14.58 6.74 14.37
C ALA A 37 15.85 6.30 13.59
N ARG A 38 16.45 5.17 13.95
CA ARG A 38 17.60 4.61 13.19
C ARG A 38 17.21 4.10 11.82
N PHE A 39 16.00 3.56 11.66
CA PHE A 39 15.46 3.21 10.33
C PHE A 39 15.16 4.46 9.50
N ASP A 40 14.59 5.50 10.09
CA ASP A 40 14.37 6.81 9.45
C ASP A 40 15.70 7.42 8.98
N GLU A 41 16.72 7.48 9.84
CA GLU A 41 18.07 7.97 9.48
C GLU A 41 18.71 7.18 8.33
N TYR A 42 18.48 5.86 8.28
CA TYR A 42 18.99 5.02 7.22
C TYR A 42 18.24 5.27 5.90
N LEU A 43 16.91 5.39 5.94
CA LEU A 43 16.08 5.71 4.77
C LEU A 43 16.39 7.10 4.20
N GLU A 44 16.65 8.08 5.06
CA GLU A 44 17.10 9.41 4.63
C GLU A 44 18.44 9.34 3.89
N GLN A 45 19.39 8.54 4.38
CA GLN A 45 20.68 8.33 3.70
C GLN A 45 20.51 7.62 2.35
N GLU A 46 19.62 6.61 2.27
CA GLU A 46 19.28 5.90 1.04
C GLU A 46 18.65 6.84 -0.02
N SER A 47 17.83 7.78 0.44
CA SER A 47 17.10 8.74 -0.40
C SER A 47 17.96 9.88 -0.95
N ARG A 48 19.16 10.12 -0.40
CA ARG A 48 20.07 11.19 -0.88
C ARG A 48 20.59 10.88 -2.29
N VAL A 49 20.70 11.94 -3.11
CA VAL A 49 21.19 11.85 -4.51
C VAL A 49 22.67 11.44 -4.57
N ASN A 50 23.50 11.88 -3.61
CA ASN A 50 24.91 11.51 -3.53
C ASN A 50 25.14 10.47 -2.42
N ARG A 51 25.31 9.20 -2.79
CA ARG A 51 25.29 8.04 -1.88
C ARG A 51 26.67 7.51 -1.46
N GLN A 52 27.69 8.37 -1.39
CA GLN A 52 29.08 7.85 -1.38
C GLN A 52 29.55 7.18 -0.08
N LYS A 53 28.77 7.17 1.00
CA LYS A 53 28.97 6.27 2.16
C LYS A 53 27.75 6.23 3.08
N VAL A 54 26.91 5.20 2.96
CA VAL A 54 25.82 4.96 3.93
C VAL A 54 26.42 4.32 5.18
N VAL A 55 26.15 4.89 6.36
CA VAL A 55 26.58 4.32 7.64
C VAL A 55 25.40 3.55 8.21
N ASP A 56 25.57 2.24 8.41
CA ASP A 56 24.56 1.43 9.07
C ASP A 56 24.63 1.64 10.59
N ASN A 57 23.57 2.23 11.14
CA ASN A 57 23.36 2.46 12.56
C ASN A 57 22.14 1.68 13.11
N ARG A 58 21.52 0.83 12.27
CA ARG A 58 20.32 0.05 12.63
C ARG A 58 20.66 -0.96 13.73
N VAL A 59 19.65 -1.35 14.51
CA VAL A 59 19.81 -2.35 15.57
C VAL A 59 19.66 -3.74 14.96
N HIS A 60 20.74 -4.52 14.92
CA HIS A 60 20.74 -5.85 14.30
C HIS A 60 20.24 -6.97 15.23
N ALA A 61 20.34 -6.78 16.55
CA ALA A 61 19.89 -7.75 17.55
C ALA A 61 19.45 -7.02 18.83
N CYS A 62 18.39 -7.54 19.46
CA CYS A 62 17.90 -7.10 20.75
C CYS A 62 17.96 -8.27 21.74
N LEU A 63 18.84 -8.14 22.74
CA LEU A 63 18.89 -9.08 23.86
C LEU A 63 17.80 -8.72 24.85
N TYR A 64 16.79 -9.58 24.96
CA TYR A 64 15.66 -9.35 25.85
C TYR A 64 15.88 -10.11 27.16
N PHE A 65 16.18 -9.38 28.22
CA PHE A 65 16.46 -9.96 29.54
C PHE A 65 15.18 -10.29 30.30
N ILE A 66 14.92 -11.58 30.47
CA ILE A 66 13.82 -12.13 31.24
C ILE A 66 14.29 -12.33 32.68
N GLN A 67 13.49 -11.86 33.64
CA GLN A 67 13.79 -12.07 35.05
C GLN A 67 13.62 -13.55 35.43
N PRO A 68 14.55 -14.15 36.19
CA PRO A 68 14.46 -15.54 36.63
C PRO A 68 13.43 -15.69 37.76
N THR A 69 12.15 -15.66 37.43
CA THR A 69 11.06 -15.87 38.40
C THR A 69 10.82 -17.34 38.70
N GLY A 70 11.28 -18.24 37.81
CA GLY A 70 10.99 -19.67 37.90
C GLY A 70 9.53 -20.02 37.61
N HIS A 71 8.73 -19.11 37.06
CA HIS A 71 7.31 -19.30 36.72
C HIS A 71 7.05 -19.21 35.20
N SER A 72 6.30 -18.21 34.75
CA SER A 72 5.98 -17.89 33.36
C SER A 72 6.48 -16.49 33.02
N LEU A 73 6.41 -16.10 31.74
CA LEU A 73 6.67 -14.72 31.33
C LEU A 73 5.69 -13.76 32.01
N LYS A 74 6.18 -12.58 32.39
CA LYS A 74 5.30 -11.54 32.92
C LYS A 74 4.47 -10.94 31.78
N GLN A 75 3.27 -10.46 32.11
CA GLN A 75 2.40 -9.81 31.13
C GLN A 75 3.06 -8.61 30.44
N ILE A 76 3.84 -7.83 31.20
CA ILE A 76 4.61 -6.70 30.64
C ILE A 76 5.64 -7.19 29.62
N ASP A 77 6.29 -8.33 29.87
CA ASP A 77 7.32 -8.86 28.99
C ASP A 77 6.70 -9.36 27.68
N ILE A 78 5.56 -10.04 27.77
CA ILE A 78 4.77 -10.51 26.63
C ILE A 78 4.38 -9.32 25.73
N GLU A 79 3.82 -8.26 26.31
CA GLU A 79 3.40 -7.08 25.55
C GLU A 79 4.61 -6.35 24.92
N PHE A 80 5.74 -6.29 25.63
CA PHE A 80 6.97 -5.71 25.12
C PHE A 80 7.50 -6.50 23.92
N MET A 81 7.68 -7.81 24.07
CA MET A 81 8.17 -8.70 23.01
C MET A 81 7.23 -8.72 21.80
N ARG A 82 5.92 -8.66 22.03
CA ARG A 82 4.91 -8.54 20.97
C ARG A 82 5.05 -7.27 20.14
N ARG A 83 5.58 -6.18 20.70
CA ARG A 83 5.82 -4.94 19.92
C ARG A 83 7.20 -4.86 19.29
N LEU A 84 8.19 -5.54 19.88
CA LEU A 84 9.57 -5.54 19.39
C LEU A 84 9.81 -6.52 18.23
N HIS A 85 9.20 -7.70 18.25
CA HIS A 85 9.57 -8.78 17.32
C HIS A 85 9.43 -8.42 15.83
N THR A 86 8.56 -7.47 15.48
CA THR A 86 8.38 -7.03 14.09
C THR A 86 9.42 -6.00 13.63
N LYS A 87 10.24 -5.47 14.54
CA LYS A 87 11.18 -4.36 14.26
C LYS A 87 12.65 -4.74 14.48
N VAL A 88 12.93 -5.74 15.32
CA VAL A 88 14.29 -6.16 15.65
C VAL A 88 14.35 -7.66 15.87
N ASN A 89 15.50 -8.27 15.57
CA ASN A 89 15.77 -9.66 15.90
C ASN A 89 15.81 -9.84 17.41
N LEU A 90 14.79 -10.48 17.97
CA LEU A 90 14.62 -10.63 19.39
C LEU A 90 15.27 -11.94 19.88
N ILE A 91 16.21 -11.82 20.80
CA ILE A 91 16.93 -12.96 21.41
C ILE A 91 16.59 -12.97 22.90
N PRO A 92 15.75 -13.92 23.36
CA PRO A 92 15.39 -14.01 24.76
C PRO A 92 16.55 -14.59 25.59
N VAL A 93 16.85 -13.94 26.71
CA VAL A 93 17.95 -14.28 27.62
C VAL A 93 17.42 -14.28 29.05
N ILE A 94 17.64 -15.36 29.78
CA ILE A 94 17.32 -15.43 31.22
C ILE A 94 18.47 -14.76 31.97
N ALA A 95 18.17 -13.64 32.62
CA ALA A 95 19.14 -12.89 33.42
C ALA A 95 19.43 -13.61 34.74
N LYS A 96 20.62 -13.38 35.32
CA LYS A 96 21.00 -13.87 36.66
C LYS A 96 20.63 -15.35 36.87
N ALA A 97 21.02 -16.18 35.91
CA ALA A 97 20.69 -17.61 35.91
C ALA A 97 21.21 -18.35 37.16
N ASP A 98 22.25 -17.81 37.81
CA ASP A 98 22.82 -18.28 39.08
C ASP A 98 21.86 -18.22 40.28
N THR A 99 20.65 -17.69 40.09
CA THR A 99 19.59 -17.68 41.11
C THR A 99 18.66 -18.90 41.04
N LEU A 100 18.74 -19.69 39.97
CA LEU A 100 17.94 -20.89 39.73
C LEU A 100 18.82 -22.12 39.69
N THR A 101 18.26 -23.27 40.05
CA THR A 101 18.90 -24.58 39.85
C THR A 101 18.78 -25.05 38.40
N ASP A 102 19.62 -25.99 37.97
CA ASP A 102 19.59 -26.51 36.60
C ASP A 102 18.23 -27.10 36.21
N GLU A 103 17.57 -27.81 37.14
CA GLU A 103 16.22 -28.36 36.95
C GLU A 103 15.18 -27.25 36.75
N GLU A 104 15.27 -26.19 37.54
CA GLU A 104 14.39 -25.02 37.42
C GLU A 104 14.63 -24.26 36.12
N ILE A 105 15.89 -24.13 35.68
CA ILE A 105 16.24 -23.50 34.41
C ILE A 105 15.60 -24.27 33.26
N VAL A 106 15.75 -25.59 33.21
CA VAL A 106 15.15 -26.42 32.14
C VAL A 106 13.63 -26.26 32.13
N ALA A 107 12.99 -26.34 33.29
CA ALA A 107 11.54 -26.19 33.40
C ALA A 107 11.09 -24.76 33.04
N PHE A 108 11.88 -23.73 33.36
CA PHE A 108 11.58 -22.33 33.05
C PHE A 108 11.76 -22.05 31.55
N LYS A 109 12.80 -22.57 30.90
CA LYS A 109 13.01 -22.48 29.45
C LYS A 109 11.80 -23.02 28.68
N GLN A 110 11.29 -24.20 29.06
CA GLN A 110 10.11 -24.80 28.43
C GLN A 110 8.86 -23.93 28.56
N ARG A 111 8.65 -23.33 29.74
CA ARG A 111 7.51 -22.44 30.00
C ARG A 111 7.60 -21.13 29.21
N VAL A 112 8.77 -20.50 29.20
CA VAL A 112 9.03 -19.30 28.38
C VAL A 112 8.79 -19.58 26.89
N LEU A 113 9.28 -20.70 26.36
CA LEU A 113 9.05 -21.08 24.96
C LEU A 113 7.56 -21.34 24.66
N SER A 114 6.84 -21.96 25.60
CA SER A 114 5.40 -22.19 25.48
C SER A 114 4.64 -20.87 25.43
N ASP A 115 4.96 -19.92 26.31
CA ASP A 115 4.34 -18.59 26.35
C ASP A 115 4.63 -17.79 25.05
N ILE A 116 5.87 -17.85 24.54
CA ILE A 116 6.27 -17.21 23.28
C ILE A 116 5.46 -17.76 22.10
N ALA A 117 5.29 -19.08 22.04
CA ALA A 117 4.52 -19.76 21.00
C ALA A 117 3.03 -19.42 21.08
N GLU A 118 2.44 -19.42 22.29
CA GLU A 118 1.03 -19.08 22.51
C GLU A 118 0.72 -17.65 22.05
N HIS A 119 1.62 -16.71 22.32
CA HIS A 119 1.45 -15.29 21.94
C HIS A 119 1.93 -14.98 20.50
N SER A 120 2.35 -16.00 19.74
CA SER A 120 2.85 -15.87 18.35
C SER A 120 3.98 -14.84 18.21
N ILE A 121 4.89 -14.80 19.19
CA ILE A 121 6.03 -13.88 19.19
C ILE A 121 7.15 -14.52 18.36
N GLN A 122 7.64 -13.78 17.36
CA GLN A 122 8.76 -14.22 16.53
C GLN A 122 10.09 -13.91 17.23
N ILE A 123 10.81 -14.95 17.63
CA ILE A 123 12.19 -14.82 18.11
C ILE A 123 13.15 -15.13 16.97
N PHE A 124 14.40 -14.67 17.10
CA PHE A 124 15.42 -15.03 16.13
C PHE A 124 15.65 -16.55 16.16
N ALA A 125 15.41 -17.19 15.03
CA ALA A 125 15.77 -18.57 14.77
C ALA A 125 16.81 -18.58 13.66
N ALA A 126 17.83 -19.40 13.84
CA ALA A 126 18.82 -19.67 12.81
C ALA A 126 18.12 -20.21 11.55
N PRO A 127 18.36 -19.64 10.36
CA PRO A 127 17.95 -20.29 9.13
C PRO A 127 18.70 -21.61 9.00
N VAL A 128 17.97 -22.67 8.64
CA VAL A 128 18.57 -23.97 8.29
C VAL A 128 18.67 -24.00 6.77
N TYR A 129 19.88 -24.12 6.24
CA TYR A 129 20.09 -24.19 4.81
C TYR A 129 20.26 -25.64 4.37
N ASP A 130 19.54 -26.06 3.33
CA ASP A 130 19.57 -27.45 2.81
C ASP A 130 20.96 -27.92 2.32
N ASN A 131 21.92 -27.00 2.18
CA ASN A 131 23.28 -27.26 1.66
C ASN A 131 24.38 -27.24 2.74
N GLU A 132 24.01 -27.22 4.02
CA GLU A 132 24.99 -27.19 5.12
C GLU A 132 25.58 -28.57 5.42
N ASP A 133 26.86 -28.57 5.82
CA ASP A 133 27.55 -29.78 6.28
C ASP A 133 26.94 -30.26 7.61
N GLU A 134 26.97 -31.58 7.85
CA GLU A 134 26.38 -32.21 9.06
C GLU A 134 26.96 -31.65 10.37
N GLU A 135 28.22 -31.21 10.36
CA GLU A 135 28.89 -30.52 11.47
C GLU A 135 28.25 -29.16 11.77
N THR A 136 28.00 -28.35 10.73
CA THR A 136 27.38 -27.04 10.85
C THR A 136 25.95 -27.15 11.35
N ILE A 137 25.17 -28.10 10.82
CA ILE A 137 23.80 -28.37 11.28
C ILE A 137 23.79 -28.74 12.78
N GLY A 138 24.74 -29.56 13.23
CA GLY A 138 24.88 -29.92 14.64
C GLY A 138 25.16 -28.71 15.55
N GLU A 139 26.04 -27.80 15.13
CA GLU A 139 26.30 -26.55 15.86
C GLU A 139 25.06 -25.64 15.92
N HIS A 140 24.31 -25.55 14.81
CA HIS A 140 23.08 -24.77 14.75
C HIS A 140 22.02 -25.33 15.71
N GLU A 141 21.81 -26.64 15.72
CA GLU A 141 20.86 -27.31 16.62
C GLU A 141 21.27 -27.17 18.09
N GLU A 142 22.58 -27.29 18.39
CA GLU A 142 23.09 -27.09 19.75
C GLU A 142 22.76 -25.67 20.24
N ILE A 143 23.05 -24.65 19.45
CA ILE A 143 22.77 -23.26 19.83
C ILE A 143 21.27 -23.01 19.95
N ALA A 144 20.45 -23.55 19.03
CA ALA A 144 19.00 -23.41 19.06
C ALA A 144 18.39 -24.06 20.32
N SER A 145 18.90 -25.23 20.74
CA SER A 145 18.45 -25.92 21.95
C SER A 145 18.70 -25.13 23.23
N LYS A 146 19.66 -24.20 23.21
CA LYS A 146 20.02 -23.37 24.36
C LYS A 146 19.15 -22.12 24.50
N ILE A 147 18.37 -21.75 23.49
CA ILE A 147 17.48 -20.58 23.53
C ILE A 147 16.23 -20.92 24.36
N PRO A 148 15.84 -20.09 25.35
CA PRO A 148 16.48 -18.85 25.79
C PRO A 148 17.76 -19.09 26.61
N PHE A 149 18.80 -18.31 26.35
CA PHE A 149 20.12 -18.48 26.99
C PHE A 149 20.07 -18.15 28.48
N ALA A 150 20.60 -19.03 29.32
CA ALA A 150 20.71 -18.79 30.76
C ALA A 150 22.09 -18.17 31.06
N VAL A 151 22.14 -16.86 31.31
CA VAL A 151 23.41 -16.12 31.44
C VAL A 151 23.64 -15.54 32.82
N VAL A 152 24.92 -15.48 33.18
CA VAL A 152 25.43 -14.79 34.35
C VAL A 152 26.41 -13.73 33.86
N GLY A 153 26.26 -12.49 34.33
CA GLY A 153 27.17 -11.40 34.02
C GLY A 153 28.06 -11.07 35.21
N SER A 154 29.36 -10.88 34.99
CA SER A 154 30.28 -10.32 35.97
C SER A 154 31.33 -9.46 35.27
N ASP A 155 31.64 -8.31 35.87
CA ASP A 155 32.77 -7.44 35.53
C ASP A 155 33.99 -7.67 36.43
N GLN A 156 33.84 -8.48 37.49
CA GLN A 156 34.89 -8.76 38.47
C GLN A 156 35.65 -10.04 38.15
N GLU A 157 36.97 -9.97 38.33
CA GLU A 157 37.84 -11.15 38.36
C GLU A 157 37.88 -11.70 39.79
N VAL A 158 37.69 -13.01 39.90
CA VAL A 158 37.66 -13.75 41.16
C VAL A 158 38.65 -14.89 41.09
N ASP A 159 39.38 -15.10 42.19
CA ASP A 159 40.30 -16.21 42.31
C ASP A 159 39.53 -17.50 42.60
N THR A 160 39.69 -18.46 41.71
CA THR A 160 39.16 -19.81 41.91
C THR A 160 39.94 -20.54 43.02
N PRO A 161 39.35 -21.56 43.65
CA PRO A 161 40.07 -22.44 44.58
C PRO A 161 41.32 -23.08 43.96
N ASP A 162 41.35 -23.20 42.62
CA ASP A 162 42.47 -23.73 41.82
C ASP A 162 43.59 -22.70 41.59
N GLY A 163 43.44 -21.46 42.07
CA GLY A 163 44.42 -20.38 41.91
C GLY A 163 44.39 -19.67 40.55
N ARG A 164 43.37 -19.91 39.71
CA ARG A 164 43.15 -19.18 38.46
C ARG A 164 42.28 -17.95 38.72
N ALA A 165 42.70 -16.79 38.21
CA ALA A 165 41.85 -15.61 38.14
C ALA A 165 40.91 -15.73 36.95
N VAL A 166 39.61 -15.77 37.19
CA VAL A 166 38.58 -15.91 36.15
C VAL A 166 37.50 -14.87 36.36
N ARG A 167 36.80 -14.48 35.29
CA ARG A 167 35.65 -13.58 35.41
C ARG A 167 34.47 -14.33 35.99
N GLY A 168 33.95 -13.86 37.11
CA GLY A 168 32.98 -14.63 37.87
C GLY A 168 32.38 -13.90 39.06
N ARG A 169 31.45 -14.57 39.73
CA ARG A 169 30.81 -14.08 40.96
C ARG A 169 31.20 -15.00 42.11
N ALA A 170 31.77 -14.44 43.17
CA ALA A 170 32.11 -15.19 44.37
C ALA A 170 30.95 -15.16 45.38
N TYR A 171 30.54 -16.33 45.82
CA TYR A 171 29.55 -16.54 46.87
C TYR A 171 30.19 -17.29 48.05
N PRO A 172 29.59 -17.23 49.25
CA PRO A 172 30.09 -18.00 50.40
C PRO A 172 30.17 -19.51 50.17
N TRP A 173 29.38 -20.05 49.24
CA TRP A 173 29.31 -21.47 48.89
C TRP A 173 30.10 -21.87 47.64
N GLY A 174 30.68 -20.93 46.91
CA GLY A 174 31.42 -21.24 45.67
C GLY A 174 31.59 -20.05 44.74
N VAL A 175 32.26 -20.29 43.62
CA VAL A 175 32.53 -19.28 42.59
C VAL A 175 31.82 -19.67 41.31
N VAL A 176 31.00 -18.78 40.76
CA VAL A 176 30.35 -18.94 39.47
C VAL A 176 31.20 -18.29 38.39
N GLU A 177 31.85 -19.12 37.59
CA GLU A 177 32.65 -18.70 36.43
C GLU A 177 31.74 -18.35 35.24
N VAL A 178 31.90 -17.16 34.66
CA VAL A 178 31.05 -16.68 33.55
C VAL A 178 31.50 -17.24 32.19
N ASP A 179 32.79 -17.53 32.04
CA ASP A 179 33.35 -18.11 30.81
C ASP A 179 33.30 -19.66 30.78
N ASN A 180 32.62 -20.28 31.75
CA ASN A 180 32.48 -21.72 31.85
C ASN A 180 31.09 -22.17 31.35
N GLU A 181 31.08 -23.07 30.36
CA GLU A 181 29.85 -23.58 29.72
C GLU A 181 29.00 -24.45 30.65
N ASP A 182 29.60 -25.07 31.66
CA ASP A 182 28.89 -25.86 32.67
C ASP A 182 28.13 -24.98 33.66
N HIS A 183 28.53 -23.72 33.83
CA HIS A 183 27.90 -22.79 34.77
C HIS A 183 26.88 -21.88 34.11
N CYS A 184 27.11 -21.44 32.87
CA CYS A 184 26.16 -20.60 32.15
C CYS A 184 26.35 -20.65 30.62
N ASP A 185 25.28 -20.32 29.89
CA ASP A 185 25.27 -20.32 28.43
C ASP A 185 25.89 -19.04 27.83
N PHE A 186 26.66 -18.25 28.60
CA PHE A 186 27.23 -16.97 28.14
C PHE A 186 28.21 -17.15 26.97
N VAL A 187 29.02 -18.22 27.00
CA VAL A 187 29.97 -18.53 25.92
C VAL A 187 29.23 -18.79 24.60
N LYS A 188 28.13 -19.55 24.65
CA LYS A 188 27.28 -19.85 23.50
C LYS A 188 26.56 -18.60 22.98
N LEU A 189 26.07 -17.73 23.87
CA LEU A 189 25.49 -16.44 23.48
C LEU A 189 26.52 -15.55 22.77
N ARG A 190 27.76 -15.47 23.29
CA ARG A 190 28.86 -14.72 22.67
C ARG A 190 29.21 -15.27 21.30
N GLN A 191 29.33 -16.59 21.17
CA GLN A 191 29.61 -17.27 19.90
C GLN A 191 28.51 -16.99 18.87
N MET A 192 27.25 -17.07 19.28
CA MET A 192 26.10 -16.78 18.43
C MET A 192 26.16 -15.36 17.87
N LEU A 193 26.35 -14.35 18.74
CA LEU A 193 26.28 -12.94 18.36
C LEU A 193 27.47 -12.45 17.53
N VAL A 194 28.68 -12.91 17.87
CA VAL A 194 29.91 -12.34 17.32
C VAL A 194 30.54 -13.21 16.24
N ARG A 195 30.30 -14.53 16.25
CA ARG A 195 30.98 -15.47 15.35
C ARG A 195 30.06 -16.06 14.30
N THR A 196 28.97 -16.72 14.71
CA THR A 196 28.18 -17.56 13.81
C THR A 196 27.08 -16.77 13.08
N TYR A 197 26.26 -16.00 13.80
CA TYR A 197 25.04 -15.41 13.23
C TYR A 197 25.10 -13.90 13.02
N MET A 198 26.29 -13.28 13.09
CA MET A 198 26.41 -11.82 12.93
C MET A 198 25.89 -11.35 11.56
N GLU A 199 26.30 -12.04 10.49
CA GLU A 199 25.89 -11.70 9.13
C GLU A 199 24.39 -11.97 8.94
N GLU A 200 23.90 -13.12 9.41
CA GLU A 200 22.47 -13.48 9.38
C GLU A 200 21.58 -12.47 10.09
N LEU A 201 21.97 -12.01 11.29
CA LEU A 201 21.25 -10.97 12.03
C LEU A 201 21.21 -9.65 11.23
N ARG A 202 22.30 -9.31 10.55
CA ARG A 202 22.39 -8.12 9.69
C ARG A 202 21.52 -8.25 8.45
N GLU A 203 21.58 -9.39 7.76
CA GLU A 203 20.80 -9.68 6.56
C GLU A 203 19.30 -9.71 6.86
N HIS A 204 18.87 -10.42 7.91
CA HIS A 204 17.47 -10.44 8.32
C HIS A 204 16.96 -9.05 8.70
N THR A 205 17.79 -8.25 9.38
CA THR A 205 17.44 -6.85 9.67
C THR A 205 17.29 -6.03 8.39
N SER A 206 18.14 -6.23 7.39
CA SER A 206 18.08 -5.45 6.16
C SER A 206 16.98 -5.90 5.20
N LEU A 207 16.81 -7.21 4.99
CA LEU A 207 15.94 -7.78 3.97
C LEU A 207 14.49 -7.95 4.44
N VAL A 208 14.28 -8.18 5.74
CA VAL A 208 12.96 -8.45 6.29
C VAL A 208 12.49 -7.25 7.12
N LEU A 209 13.19 -6.93 8.21
CA LEU A 209 12.71 -5.95 9.18
C LEU A 209 12.68 -4.53 8.61
N TYR A 210 13.80 -4.08 8.03
CA TYR A 210 13.91 -2.75 7.43
C TYR A 210 13.01 -2.60 6.20
N GLU A 211 12.98 -3.58 5.29
CA GLU A 211 12.11 -3.50 4.11
C GLU A 211 10.62 -3.49 4.47
N ASN A 212 10.17 -4.32 5.41
CA ASN A 212 8.79 -4.28 5.90
C ASN A 212 8.44 -2.90 6.47
N TRP A 213 9.33 -2.34 7.30
CA TRP A 213 9.15 -1.00 7.86
C TRP A 213 9.16 0.07 6.76
N ARG A 214 10.06 -0.02 5.79
CA ARG A 214 10.20 0.92 4.66
C ARG A 214 8.98 0.90 3.76
N THR A 215 8.46 -0.28 3.41
CA THR A 215 7.22 -0.43 2.64
C THR A 215 6.04 0.23 3.37
N ASN A 216 5.90 -0.01 4.68
CA ASN A 216 4.86 0.62 5.48
C ASN A 216 5.00 2.15 5.51
N LYS A 217 6.22 2.65 5.78
CA LYS A 217 6.52 4.08 5.85
C LYS A 217 6.24 4.79 4.53
N LEU A 218 6.69 4.23 3.41
CA LEU A 218 6.45 4.78 2.08
C LEU A 218 4.96 4.78 1.70
N SER A 219 4.24 3.72 2.09
CA SER A 219 2.78 3.63 1.91
C SER A 219 2.06 4.71 2.72
N GLU A 220 2.44 4.94 3.98
CA GLU A 220 1.87 6.00 4.83
C GLU A 220 2.16 7.40 4.28
N MET A 221 3.34 7.62 3.71
CA MET A 221 3.71 8.88 3.05
C MET A 221 2.98 9.09 1.71
N GLY A 222 2.09 8.18 1.30
CA GLY A 222 1.31 8.31 0.06
C GLY A 222 2.12 8.06 -1.20
N VAL A 223 3.35 7.53 -1.07
CA VAL A 223 4.13 7.01 -2.20
C VAL A 223 3.59 5.63 -2.51
N ALA A 224 2.36 5.57 -3.02
CA ALA A 224 1.85 4.36 -3.61
C ALA A 224 2.78 4.00 -4.77
N GLN A 225 3.52 2.87 -4.64
CA GLN A 225 4.11 2.26 -5.81
C GLN A 225 2.96 2.01 -6.78
N ASP A 226 2.98 2.74 -7.89
CA ASP A 226 2.04 2.53 -8.96
C ASP A 226 2.30 1.10 -9.49
N SER A 227 1.48 0.16 -9.02
CA SER A 227 1.54 -1.25 -9.41
C SER A 227 1.34 -1.45 -10.92
N SER A 228 1.02 -0.38 -11.67
CA SER A 228 1.04 -0.37 -13.13
C SER A 228 2.44 -0.32 -13.75
N VAL A 229 3.49 0.02 -13.01
CA VAL A 229 4.86 0.15 -13.55
C VAL A 229 5.56 -1.20 -13.70
N PHE A 230 5.21 -2.20 -12.89
CA PHE A 230 5.77 -3.56 -12.94
C PHE A 230 4.76 -4.65 -13.34
N LYS A 231 3.52 -4.28 -13.68
CA LYS A 231 2.60 -5.23 -14.31
C LYS A 231 3.09 -5.44 -15.74
N GLU A 232 3.60 -6.63 -16.04
CA GLU A 232 3.73 -7.10 -17.42
C GLU A 232 2.35 -7.07 -18.06
N VAL A 233 2.01 -5.93 -18.66
CA VAL A 233 0.75 -5.73 -19.35
C VAL A 233 0.79 -6.58 -20.61
N ASN A 234 0.08 -7.71 -20.56
CA ASN A 234 -0.14 -8.55 -21.72
C ASN A 234 -0.72 -7.68 -22.86
N PRO A 235 0.00 -7.47 -23.99
CA PRO A 235 -0.36 -6.48 -25.01
C PRO A 235 -1.76 -6.67 -25.61
N ALA A 236 -2.27 -7.91 -25.56
CA ALA A 236 -3.60 -8.27 -26.03
C ALA A 236 -4.73 -7.68 -25.18
N ALA A 237 -4.55 -7.53 -23.86
CA ALA A 237 -5.60 -7.02 -22.97
C ALA A 237 -5.82 -5.52 -23.15
N LYS A 238 -4.74 -4.75 -23.34
CA LYS A 238 -4.80 -3.30 -23.58
C LYS A 238 -5.46 -2.97 -24.93
N MET A 239 -5.17 -3.77 -25.95
CA MET A 239 -5.84 -3.63 -27.26
C MET A 239 -7.33 -4.01 -27.20
N ALA A 240 -7.72 -4.97 -26.35
CA ALA A 240 -9.12 -5.31 -26.15
C ALA A 240 -9.88 -4.18 -25.45
N GLU A 241 -9.30 -3.57 -24.41
CA GLU A 241 -9.90 -2.42 -23.73
C GLU A 241 -9.98 -1.17 -24.61
N GLU A 242 -8.96 -0.88 -25.44
CA GLU A 242 -9.05 0.22 -26.40
C GLU A 242 -10.14 -0.02 -27.46
N ARG A 243 -10.32 -1.26 -27.92
CA ARG A 243 -11.39 -1.62 -28.86
C ARG A 243 -12.76 -1.45 -28.24
N THR A 244 -12.99 -1.93 -27.01
CA THR A 244 -14.29 -1.79 -26.34
C THR A 244 -14.61 -0.32 -26.05
N MET A 245 -13.61 0.48 -25.66
CA MET A 245 -13.78 1.92 -25.46
C MET A 245 -14.06 2.67 -26.77
N HIS A 246 -13.43 2.26 -27.88
CA HIS A 246 -13.69 2.85 -29.19
C HIS A 246 -15.09 2.48 -29.73
N GLU A 247 -15.50 1.22 -29.55
CA GLU A 247 -16.84 0.74 -29.92
C GLU A 247 -17.93 1.43 -29.12
N ALA A 248 -17.74 1.63 -27.81
CA ALA A 248 -18.66 2.40 -26.97
C ALA A 248 -18.77 3.87 -27.43
N LYS A 249 -17.66 4.48 -27.86
CA LYS A 249 -17.65 5.85 -28.37
C LYS A 249 -18.37 5.96 -29.72
N LEU A 250 -18.16 4.99 -30.61
CA LEU A 250 -18.86 4.90 -31.89
C LEU A 250 -20.38 4.70 -31.70
N ALA A 251 -20.78 3.81 -30.79
CA ALA A 251 -22.18 3.56 -30.48
C ALA A 251 -22.88 4.82 -29.91
N LYS A 252 -22.18 5.59 -29.05
CA LYS A 252 -22.69 6.86 -28.53
C LYS A 252 -22.85 7.90 -29.66
N MET A 253 -21.85 8.02 -30.53
CA MET A 253 -21.89 8.94 -31.67
C MET A 253 -23.01 8.58 -32.66
N GLU A 254 -23.25 7.28 -32.89
CA GLU A 254 -24.35 6.81 -33.73
C GLU A 254 -25.72 7.13 -33.11
N ALA A 255 -25.88 6.95 -31.80
CA ALA A 255 -27.11 7.29 -31.08
C ALA A 255 -27.41 8.80 -31.15
N GLU A 256 -26.39 9.65 -30.96
CA GLU A 256 -26.51 11.11 -31.11
C GLU A 256 -26.89 11.50 -32.55
N MET A 257 -26.25 10.89 -33.55
CA MET A 257 -26.54 11.15 -34.96
C MET A 257 -27.95 10.71 -35.36
N ARG A 258 -28.44 9.57 -34.85
CA ARG A 258 -29.81 9.10 -35.05
C ARG A 258 -30.84 10.03 -34.42
N MET A 259 -30.58 10.55 -33.22
CA MET A 259 -31.44 11.54 -32.56
C MET A 259 -31.55 12.84 -33.37
N VAL A 260 -30.41 13.38 -33.84
CA VAL A 260 -30.39 14.58 -34.68
C VAL A 260 -31.12 14.34 -36.01
N PHE A 261 -30.97 13.15 -36.60
CA PHE A 261 -31.68 12.79 -37.82
C PHE A 261 -33.20 12.73 -37.61
N GLN A 262 -33.67 12.04 -36.55
CA GLN A 262 -35.09 12.00 -36.20
C GLN A 262 -35.66 13.41 -35.99
N GLN A 263 -34.92 14.27 -35.29
CA GLN A 263 -35.38 15.63 -35.04
C GLN A 263 -35.52 16.45 -36.33
N LYS A 264 -34.57 16.30 -37.27
CA LYS A 264 -34.65 16.93 -38.59
C LYS A 264 -35.76 16.36 -39.47
N VAL A 265 -36.06 15.06 -39.36
CA VAL A 265 -37.18 14.43 -40.08
C VAL A 265 -38.50 15.00 -39.59
N ILE A 266 -38.70 15.06 -38.27
CA ILE A 266 -39.90 15.63 -37.65
C ILE A 266 -40.08 17.10 -38.06
N GLU A 267 -39.00 17.90 -38.02
CA GLU A 267 -39.04 19.31 -38.45
C GLU A 267 -39.42 19.46 -39.93
N LYS A 268 -38.84 18.62 -40.80
CA LYS A 268 -39.13 18.63 -42.25
C LYS A 268 -40.57 18.20 -42.53
N GLU A 269 -41.06 17.15 -41.88
CA GLU A 269 -42.44 16.68 -42.01
C GLU A 269 -43.44 17.74 -41.52
N ALA A 270 -43.17 18.40 -40.39
CA ALA A 270 -44.02 19.48 -39.89
C ALA A 270 -44.06 20.67 -40.87
N ARG A 271 -42.91 21.04 -41.44
CA ARG A 271 -42.83 22.11 -42.44
C ARG A 271 -43.54 21.75 -43.74
N LEU A 272 -43.42 20.51 -44.19
CA LEU A 272 -44.16 19.99 -45.35
C LEU A 272 -45.67 20.08 -45.11
N LYS A 273 -46.12 19.64 -43.93
CA LYS A 273 -47.54 19.71 -43.55
C LYS A 273 -48.08 21.14 -43.53
N GLN A 274 -47.34 22.09 -42.96
CA GLN A 274 -47.72 23.52 -43.01
C GLN A 274 -47.81 24.03 -44.45
N SER A 275 -46.85 23.66 -45.32
CA SER A 275 -46.89 24.06 -46.72
C SER A 275 -48.06 23.45 -47.49
N GLU A 276 -48.45 22.21 -47.16
CA GLU A 276 -49.60 21.54 -47.75
C GLU A 276 -50.91 22.20 -47.31
N GLU A 277 -51.05 22.54 -46.03
CA GLU A 277 -52.20 23.27 -45.49
C GLU A 277 -52.35 24.68 -46.10
N GLU A 278 -51.24 25.43 -46.25
CA GLU A 278 -51.25 26.74 -46.93
C GLU A 278 -51.65 26.63 -48.40
N LEU A 279 -51.14 25.62 -49.11
CA LEU A 279 -51.44 25.40 -50.51
C LEU A 279 -52.92 25.00 -50.70
N TYR A 280 -53.46 24.18 -49.78
CA TYR A 280 -54.87 23.82 -49.74
C TYR A 280 -55.76 25.03 -49.45
N ALA A 281 -55.38 25.89 -48.49
CA ALA A 281 -56.10 27.11 -48.17
C ALA A 281 -56.14 28.07 -49.37
N ARG A 282 -55.00 28.32 -50.03
CA ARG A 282 -54.95 29.14 -51.25
C ARG A 282 -55.80 28.56 -52.38
N HIS A 283 -55.77 27.24 -52.56
CA HIS A 283 -56.59 26.58 -53.57
C HIS A 283 -58.09 26.74 -53.28
N LYS A 284 -58.50 26.65 -52.00
CA LYS A 284 -59.87 26.89 -51.57
C LYS A 284 -60.31 28.35 -51.82
N GLU A 285 -59.50 29.33 -51.43
CA GLU A 285 -59.79 30.75 -51.68
C GLU A 285 -59.89 31.06 -53.18
N MET A 286 -58.97 30.53 -53.99
CA MET A 286 -59.01 30.70 -55.44
C MET A 286 -60.26 30.08 -56.06
N LYS A 287 -60.68 28.91 -55.59
CA LYS A 287 -61.91 28.25 -56.02
C LYS A 287 -63.16 29.06 -55.66
N GLU A 288 -63.25 29.57 -54.43
CA GLU A 288 -64.35 30.43 -53.98
C GLU A 288 -64.40 31.74 -54.78
N ALA A 289 -63.25 32.33 -55.10
CA ALA A 289 -63.17 33.52 -55.94
C ALA A 289 -63.63 33.25 -57.38
N LEU A 290 -63.26 32.10 -57.96
CA LEU A 290 -63.72 31.68 -59.29
C LEU A 290 -65.22 31.39 -59.31
N ASP A 291 -65.76 30.74 -58.28
CA ASP A 291 -67.20 30.47 -58.17
C ASP A 291 -68.00 31.79 -58.02
N LYS A 292 -67.47 32.76 -57.27
CA LYS A 292 -68.07 34.10 -57.16
C LYS A 292 -68.03 34.86 -58.49
N GLN A 293 -66.91 34.83 -59.20
CA GLN A 293 -66.81 35.42 -60.55
C GLN A 293 -67.78 34.74 -61.53
N ARG A 294 -67.94 33.41 -61.43
CA ARG A 294 -68.89 32.65 -62.25
C ARG A 294 -70.33 33.07 -61.94
N ALA A 295 -70.71 33.20 -60.67
CA ALA A 295 -72.03 33.67 -60.27
C ALA A 295 -72.30 35.11 -60.74
N GLU A 296 -71.32 36.02 -60.62
CA GLU A 296 -71.43 37.39 -61.13
C GLU A 296 -71.57 37.45 -62.66
N LEU A 297 -70.87 36.57 -63.39
CA LEU A 297 -70.98 36.46 -64.83
C LEU A 297 -72.33 35.85 -65.24
N GLU A 298 -72.85 34.87 -64.50
CA GLU A 298 -74.20 34.32 -64.70
C GLU A 298 -75.28 35.38 -64.44
N ASP A 299 -75.16 36.19 -63.39
CA ASP A 299 -76.07 37.31 -63.10
C ASP A 299 -75.98 38.43 -64.15
N LYS A 300 -74.78 38.75 -64.62
CA LYS A 300 -74.59 39.70 -65.74
C LYS A 300 -75.18 39.16 -67.03
N LYS A 301 -75.00 37.87 -67.33
CA LYS A 301 -75.64 37.20 -68.48
C LYS A 301 -77.16 37.26 -68.37
N ARG A 302 -77.71 36.97 -67.19
CA ARG A 302 -79.15 37.03 -66.91
C ARG A 302 -79.72 38.44 -67.04
N ARG A 303 -78.97 39.46 -66.59
CA ARG A 303 -79.31 40.88 -66.78
C ARG A 303 -79.30 41.29 -68.25
N ILE A 304 -78.31 40.85 -69.02
CA ILE A 304 -78.21 41.11 -70.47
C ILE A 304 -79.33 40.37 -71.23
N GLU A 305 -79.68 39.15 -70.85
CA GLU A 305 -80.82 38.41 -71.43
C GLU A 305 -82.18 39.04 -71.06
N SER A 306 -82.30 39.68 -69.90
CA SER A 306 -83.52 40.39 -69.47
C SER A 306 -83.68 41.80 -70.06
N GLY A 307 -82.66 42.33 -70.74
CA GLY A 307 -82.68 43.64 -71.40
C GLY A 307 -82.61 43.52 -72.91
N ARG A 308 -83.76 43.57 -73.60
CA ARG A 308 -83.81 43.79 -75.06
C ARG A 308 -83.74 45.31 -75.38
N PRO A 309 -83.34 45.70 -76.60
CA PRO A 309 -82.26 46.66 -76.83
C PRO A 309 -82.76 47.99 -77.39
N LEU A 310 -81.94 49.05 -77.28
CA LEU A 310 -82.02 50.22 -78.17
C LEU A 310 -80.60 50.67 -78.58
N THR A 311 -80.24 50.34 -79.81
CA THR A 311 -79.19 50.97 -80.63
C THR A 311 -79.62 52.39 -81.07
N PRO A 312 -78.82 53.17 -81.81
CA PRO A 312 -77.36 53.40 -81.79
C PRO A 312 -77.01 54.91 -81.96
N GLU A 313 -75.74 55.30 -81.85
CA GLU A 313 -74.99 55.95 -82.95
C GLU A 313 -73.68 56.62 -82.50
N LYS A 314 -72.66 56.34 -83.33
CA LYS A 314 -71.56 57.20 -83.79
C LYS A 314 -70.63 57.88 -82.78
N GLY A 315 -69.36 57.49 -82.93
CA GLY A 315 -68.42 58.38 -83.61
C GLY A 315 -67.14 58.70 -82.84
N GLY A 316 -66.01 58.63 -83.55
CA GLY A 316 -64.90 59.55 -83.26
C GLY A 316 -63.65 58.96 -82.63
N SER A 317 -62.83 58.34 -83.50
CA SER A 317 -61.43 58.73 -83.73
C SER A 317 -60.41 58.87 -82.57
N ARG A 318 -59.25 58.25 -82.86
CA ARG A 318 -57.86 58.78 -82.77
C ARG A 318 -57.04 58.56 -81.48
N LYS A 319 -55.98 57.78 -81.74
CA LYS A 319 -54.54 58.08 -81.57
C LYS A 319 -53.85 57.88 -80.20
N LYS A 320 -52.82 57.04 -80.34
CA LYS A 320 -51.40 57.24 -79.96
C LYS A 320 -50.96 57.03 -78.51
N GLY A 321 -49.92 56.19 -78.44
CA GLY A 321 -48.73 56.37 -77.60
C GLY A 321 -48.91 55.79 -76.20
N GLY A 322 -48.02 54.96 -75.70
CA GLY A 322 -46.67 54.66 -76.10
C GLY A 322 -45.87 54.35 -74.83
N PHE A 323 -44.92 53.43 -74.97
CA PHE A 323 -43.73 53.22 -74.13
C PHE A 323 -43.99 52.73 -72.69
N LEU A 324 -43.55 51.51 -72.35
CA LEU A 324 -42.17 51.10 -72.03
C LEU A 324 -41.73 51.81 -70.73
N ARG A 325 -41.16 51.14 -69.72
CA ARG A 325 -40.13 50.09 -69.79
C ARG A 325 -39.87 49.54 -68.35
N PRO A 326 -38.86 48.69 -68.12
CA PRO A 326 -38.99 47.36 -67.56
C PRO A 326 -38.55 47.20 -66.11
#